data_AF-A0AAX2A5F9-F1
#
_entry.id   AF-A0AAX2A5F9-F1
#
_cell.length_a   1.000
_cell.length_b   1.000
_cell.length_c   1.000
_cell.angle_alpha   90.00
_cell.angle_beta   90.00
_cell.angle_gamma   90.00
#
_symmetry.space_group_name_H-M   'P 1'
#
loop_
_entity.id
_entity.type
_entity.pdbx_description
1 polymer ?
#
loop_
_entity_poly.entity_id
_entity_poly.type
_entity_poly.pdbx_seq_one_letter_code
_entity_poly.pdbx_strand_id
1 'polypeptide(L)'
;MKKVETLAAIYEQSVQKLKEILSYEQNKEKQLLFLIQDLSFENSFSLSVNENYDINEVDKLFRYYEELLKNSFNQNKELFEIEFKLYLLIIKVFTELCNTFICDKEKRKQISTFFQTLKESKNMLKLLLPLDIKHINILNNLIGEQLYYFSHLDYHDISKYPLDYTLEKYLLNLERMFHGFDLSVASNFGNKEFTNKEIELAILKNNASFLILTLIYKIYSLEDNKIFKNEKFKNIINFYKNNFSLNECNNFYDIECLEKVLLSNFRKSSSYINKITKQNLFKDKLNLLALDTDEYKQLIDIIRKFDFQDRK
;
A
#
# COMPACT_ATOMS: atom_id res chain seq x y z
N MET A 1 28.34 20.39 -1.95
CA MET A 1 27.13 19.96 -2.68
C MET A 1 27.57 19.23 -3.94
N LYS A 2 26.95 18.07 -4.24
CA LYS A 2 27.21 17.32 -5.48
C LYS A 2 26.72 18.15 -6.68
N LYS A 3 27.40 18.05 -7.83
CA LYS A 3 26.98 18.74 -9.06
C LYS A 3 25.69 18.12 -9.60
N VAL A 4 24.87 18.93 -10.29
CA VAL A 4 23.60 18.48 -10.91
C VAL A 4 23.81 17.26 -11.81
N GLU A 5 24.86 17.27 -12.65
CA GLU A 5 25.22 16.15 -13.53
C GLU A 5 25.49 14.84 -12.76
N THR A 6 26.17 14.94 -11.61
CA THR A 6 26.44 13.79 -10.75
C THR A 6 25.15 13.23 -10.14
N LEU A 7 24.25 14.12 -9.68
CA LEU A 7 22.96 13.71 -9.12
C LEU A 7 22.04 13.11 -10.18
N ALA A 8 22.07 13.63 -11.42
CA ALA A 8 21.33 13.08 -12.55
C ALA A 8 21.79 11.65 -12.87
N ALA A 9 23.11 11.42 -12.92
CA ALA A 9 23.66 10.08 -13.13
C ALA A 9 23.28 9.12 -11.99
N ILE A 10 23.33 9.56 -10.73
CA ILE A 10 22.88 8.75 -9.58
C ILE A 10 21.41 8.39 -9.71
N TYR A 11 20.55 9.35 -10.08
CA TYR A 11 19.12 9.11 -10.27
C TYR A 11 18.86 8.06 -11.35
N GLU A 12 19.45 8.20 -12.54
CA GLU A 12 19.25 7.27 -13.65
C GLU A 12 19.73 5.86 -13.32
N GLN A 13 20.93 5.73 -12.72
CA GLN A 13 21.47 4.46 -12.27
C GLN A 13 20.58 3.81 -11.22
N SER A 14 20.06 4.59 -10.28
CA SER A 14 19.21 4.09 -9.19
C SER A 14 17.84 3.65 -9.69
N VAL A 15 17.25 4.36 -10.68
CA VAL A 15 16.03 3.93 -11.36
C VAL A 15 16.23 2.60 -12.07
N GLN A 16 17.36 2.43 -12.75
CA GLN A 16 17.68 1.18 -13.46
C GLN A 16 17.89 0.02 -12.47
N LYS A 17 18.67 0.23 -11.41
CA LYS A 17 18.84 -0.73 -10.31
C LYS A 17 17.49 -1.14 -9.70
N LEU A 18 16.60 -0.18 -9.43
CA LEU A 18 15.27 -0.50 -8.90
C LEU A 18 14.50 -1.42 -9.86
N LYS A 19 14.48 -1.13 -11.17
CA LYS A 19 13.82 -2.00 -12.15
C LYS A 19 14.38 -3.43 -12.15
N GLU A 20 15.70 -3.56 -12.04
CA GLU A 20 16.37 -4.85 -11.94
C GLU A 20 15.94 -5.59 -10.67
N ILE A 21 15.99 -4.94 -9.51
CA ILE A 21 15.54 -5.50 -8.23
C ILE A 21 14.09 -5.97 -8.30
N LEU A 22 13.20 -5.20 -8.94
CA LEU A 22 11.79 -5.55 -9.09
C LEU A 22 11.57 -6.76 -10.03
N SER A 23 12.52 -7.06 -10.90
CA SER A 23 12.45 -8.20 -11.82
C SER A 23 12.94 -9.53 -11.22
N TYR A 24 13.68 -9.49 -10.10
CA TYR A 24 14.24 -10.66 -9.43
C TYR A 24 13.69 -10.82 -8.00
N GLU A 25 13.16 -12.00 -7.65
CA GLU A 25 12.59 -12.23 -6.30
C GLU A 25 13.66 -12.47 -5.21
N GLN A 26 14.85 -12.96 -5.57
CA GLN A 26 15.85 -13.34 -4.58
C GLN A 26 16.52 -12.13 -3.91
N ASN A 27 16.61 -12.15 -2.58
CA ASN A 27 17.26 -11.11 -1.75
C ASN A 27 16.72 -9.69 -1.99
N LYS A 28 15.46 -9.55 -2.44
CA LYS A 28 14.84 -8.27 -2.80
C LYS A 28 14.96 -7.23 -1.67
N GLU A 29 14.67 -7.63 -0.43
CA GLU A 29 14.79 -6.77 0.76
C GLU A 29 16.20 -6.19 0.94
N LYS A 30 17.23 -7.05 0.90
CA LYS A 30 18.63 -6.64 1.07
C LYS A 30 19.09 -5.72 -0.07
N GLN A 31 18.66 -5.99 -1.30
CA GLN A 31 18.99 -5.15 -2.44
C GLN A 31 18.31 -3.77 -2.36
N LEU A 32 17.07 -3.71 -1.88
CA LEU A 32 16.38 -2.44 -1.64
C LEU A 32 17.07 -1.63 -0.54
N LEU A 33 17.51 -2.27 0.54
CA LEU A 33 18.29 -1.62 1.60
C LEU A 33 19.60 -1.02 1.08
N PHE A 34 20.35 -1.76 0.25
CA PHE A 34 21.55 -1.22 -0.40
C PHE A 34 21.23 -0.04 -1.32
N LEU A 35 20.12 -0.09 -2.05
CA LEU A 35 19.71 1.02 -2.91
C LEU A 35 19.38 2.28 -2.08
N ILE A 36 18.75 2.13 -0.91
CA ILE A 36 18.53 3.28 0.00
C ILE A 36 19.87 3.85 0.47
N GLN A 37 20.84 2.99 0.80
CA GLN A 37 22.18 3.40 1.20
C GLN A 37 22.98 4.08 0.07
N ASP A 38 22.76 3.69 -1.19
CA ASP A 38 23.34 4.38 -2.35
C ASP A 38 22.72 5.78 -2.51
N LEU A 39 21.41 5.90 -2.25
CA LEU A 39 20.65 7.15 -2.34
C LEU A 39 20.94 8.12 -1.19
N SER A 40 21.54 7.68 -0.09
CA SER A 40 21.90 8.57 1.04
C SER A 40 23.20 9.37 0.85
N PHE A 41 23.83 9.30 -0.33
CA PHE A 41 25.01 10.07 -0.73
C PHE A 41 26.18 10.01 0.25
N GLU A 42 26.60 8.81 0.64
CA GLU A 42 27.70 8.52 1.61
C GLU A 42 27.34 8.72 3.08
N ASN A 43 26.18 9.26 3.41
CA ASN A 43 25.69 9.23 4.79
C ASN A 43 25.30 7.78 5.14
N SER A 44 25.89 7.23 6.18
CA SER A 44 25.54 5.91 6.69
C SER A 44 24.33 6.03 7.61
N PHE A 45 23.14 5.67 7.10
CA PHE A 45 21.96 5.48 7.93
C PHE A 45 21.84 4.01 8.26
N SER A 46 21.83 3.67 9.54
CA SER A 46 21.78 2.27 9.98
C SER A 46 20.33 1.78 10.03
N LEU A 47 19.69 1.71 8.87
CA LEU A 47 18.24 1.47 8.74
C LEU A 47 17.78 0.12 9.30
N SER A 48 18.68 -0.87 9.38
CA SER A 48 18.40 -2.14 10.02
C SER A 48 19.52 -2.56 10.97
N VAL A 49 19.13 -2.96 12.19
CA VAL A 49 20.00 -3.54 13.21
C VAL A 49 19.39 -4.87 13.63
N ASN A 50 20.10 -5.98 13.41
CA ASN A 50 19.66 -7.33 13.78
C ASN A 50 18.22 -7.65 13.31
N GLU A 51 17.93 -7.38 12.04
CA GLU A 51 16.62 -7.62 11.39
C GLU A 51 15.47 -6.71 11.87
N ASN A 52 15.71 -5.81 12.84
CA ASN A 52 14.79 -4.76 13.24
C ASN A 52 15.12 -3.44 12.54
N TYR A 53 14.07 -2.74 12.09
CA TYR A 53 14.22 -1.44 11.44
C TYR A 53 14.27 -0.32 12.48
N ASP A 54 15.28 0.55 12.39
CA ASP A 54 15.38 1.73 13.25
C ASP A 54 14.62 2.90 12.61
N ILE A 55 13.42 3.14 13.14
CA ILE A 55 12.56 4.23 12.70
C ILE A 55 13.25 5.59 12.84
N ASN A 56 14.10 5.78 13.85
CA ASN A 56 14.81 7.04 14.01
C ASN A 56 15.81 7.28 12.87
N GLU A 57 16.43 6.23 12.34
CA GLU A 57 17.33 6.33 11.19
C GLU A 57 16.55 6.62 9.90
N VAL A 58 15.35 6.04 9.75
CA VAL A 58 14.43 6.37 8.65
C VAL A 58 13.99 7.84 8.73
N ASP A 59 13.61 8.32 9.91
CA ASP A 59 13.25 9.72 10.13
C ASP A 59 14.41 10.66 9.79
N LYS A 60 15.63 10.35 10.25
CA LYS A 60 16.83 11.14 9.93
C LYS A 60 17.10 11.20 8.43
N LEU A 61 16.91 10.10 7.70
CA LEU A 61 17.04 10.07 6.24
C LEU A 61 16.04 11.03 5.56
N PHE A 62 14.78 11.02 5.99
CA PHE A 62 13.78 11.94 5.42
C PHE A 62 14.06 13.40 5.79
N ARG A 63 14.49 13.69 7.03
CA ARG A 63 14.93 15.03 7.44
C ARG A 63 16.13 15.52 6.63
N TYR A 64 17.07 14.63 6.31
CA TYR A 64 18.19 14.94 5.44
C TYR A 64 17.73 15.41 4.04
N TYR A 65 16.79 14.69 3.42
CA TYR A 65 16.22 15.11 2.14
C TYR A 65 15.41 16.41 2.23
N GLU A 66 14.67 16.63 3.30
CA GLU A 66 13.94 17.88 3.53
C GLU A 66 14.88 19.09 3.57
N GLU A 67 16.02 18.96 4.25
CA GLU A 67 17.02 20.02 4.29
C GLU A 67 17.75 20.18 2.94
N LEU A 68 18.02 19.10 2.19
CA LEU A 68 18.54 19.21 0.82
C LEU A 68 17.60 20.05 -0.06
N LEU A 69 16.32 19.66 -0.11
CA LEU A 69 15.31 20.33 -0.92
C LEU A 69 15.12 21.80 -0.53
N LYS A 70 15.16 22.10 0.77
CA LYS A 70 15.07 23.47 1.27
C LYS A 70 16.27 24.33 0.87
N ASN A 71 17.46 23.76 0.89
CA ASN A 71 18.67 24.46 0.47
C ASN A 71 18.67 24.71 -1.04
N SER A 72 18.35 23.70 -1.85
CA SER A 72 18.35 23.83 -3.31
C SER A 72 17.22 24.70 -3.84
N PHE A 73 16.04 24.70 -3.20
CA PHE A 73 14.90 25.52 -3.61
C PHE A 73 15.25 27.01 -3.73
N ASN A 74 16.05 27.52 -2.79
CA ASN A 74 16.45 28.94 -2.76
C ASN A 74 17.69 29.24 -3.61
N GLN A 75 18.39 28.23 -4.10
CA GLN A 75 19.71 28.38 -4.74
C GLN A 75 19.69 28.10 -6.24
N ASN A 76 19.13 26.96 -6.64
CA ASN A 76 19.18 26.49 -8.02
C ASN A 76 17.99 25.57 -8.33
N LYS A 77 17.16 26.01 -9.28
CA LYS A 77 15.96 25.29 -9.70
C LYS A 77 16.28 23.90 -10.30
N GLU A 78 17.30 23.77 -11.15
CA GLU A 78 17.66 22.46 -11.71
C GLU A 78 18.13 21.50 -10.63
N LEU A 79 18.87 22.01 -9.65
CA LEU A 79 19.31 21.22 -8.50
C LEU A 79 18.11 20.75 -7.67
N PHE A 80 17.17 21.64 -7.38
CA PHE A 80 15.95 21.30 -6.66
C PHE A 80 15.16 20.20 -7.38
N GLU A 81 14.98 20.30 -8.70
CA GLU A 81 14.23 19.31 -9.47
C GLU A 81 14.88 17.92 -9.43
N ILE A 82 16.22 17.83 -9.48
CA ILE A 82 16.89 16.52 -9.41
C ILE A 82 16.88 15.94 -7.99
N GLU A 83 17.06 16.77 -6.96
CA GLU A 83 16.94 16.34 -5.57
C GLU A 83 15.51 15.90 -5.24
N PHE A 84 14.50 16.58 -5.81
CA PHE A 84 13.10 16.19 -5.66
C PHE A 84 12.83 14.84 -6.29
N LYS A 85 13.35 14.57 -7.50
CA LYS A 85 13.28 13.25 -8.13
C LYS A 85 13.94 12.15 -7.28
N LEU A 86 15.10 12.45 -6.67
CA LEU A 86 15.78 11.51 -5.78
C LEU A 86 14.98 11.24 -4.50
N TYR A 87 14.34 12.26 -3.93
CA TYR A 87 13.41 12.11 -2.82
C TYR A 87 12.23 11.19 -3.16
N LEU A 88 11.58 11.42 -4.32
CA LEU A 88 10.49 10.57 -4.79
C LEU A 88 10.95 9.12 -5.01
N LEU A 89 12.16 8.94 -5.53
CA LEU A 89 12.74 7.61 -5.72
C LEU A 89 12.94 6.89 -4.38
N ILE A 90 13.44 7.58 -3.34
CA ILE A 90 13.53 7.01 -2.00
C ILE A 90 12.16 6.55 -1.50
N ILE A 91 11.12 7.38 -1.62
CA ILE A 91 9.76 6.99 -1.21
C ILE A 91 9.34 5.71 -1.93
N LYS A 92 9.58 5.63 -3.24
CA LYS A 92 9.26 4.45 -4.04
C LYS A 92 10.02 3.20 -3.59
N VAL A 93 11.31 3.33 -3.28
CA VAL A 93 12.11 2.21 -2.76
C VAL A 93 11.59 1.75 -1.39
N PHE A 94 11.18 2.66 -0.51
CA PHE A 94 10.54 2.32 0.77
C PHE A 94 9.17 1.65 0.58
N THR A 95 8.35 2.11 -0.36
CA THR A 95 7.08 1.45 -0.71
C THR A 95 7.32 0.01 -1.16
N GLU A 96 8.32 -0.21 -2.02
CA GLU A 96 8.69 -1.57 -2.45
C GLU A 96 9.29 -2.42 -1.33
N LEU A 97 10.02 -1.80 -0.40
CA LEU A 97 10.50 -2.46 0.81
C LEU A 97 9.32 -2.93 1.68
N CYS A 98 8.31 -2.09 1.88
CA CYS A 98 7.07 -2.48 2.57
C CYS A 98 6.36 -3.65 1.90
N ASN A 99 6.37 -3.73 0.56
CA ASN A 99 5.81 -4.88 -0.16
C ASN A 99 6.49 -6.20 0.22
N THR A 100 7.80 -6.18 0.54
CA THR A 100 8.50 -7.40 1.00
C THR A 100 8.07 -7.85 2.40
N PHE A 101 7.51 -6.95 3.21
CA PHE A 101 7.11 -7.25 4.59
C PHE A 101 5.71 -7.83 4.70
N ILE A 102 4.90 -7.78 3.63
CA ILE A 102 3.47 -8.16 3.68
C ILE A 102 3.28 -9.58 4.27
N CYS A 103 4.15 -10.51 3.89
CA CYS A 103 4.09 -11.91 4.32
C CYS A 103 4.90 -12.21 5.59
N ASP A 104 5.47 -11.20 6.27
CA ASP A 104 6.23 -11.36 7.50
C ASP A 104 5.47 -10.69 8.65
N LYS A 105 5.02 -11.49 9.64
CA LYS A 105 4.17 -11.02 10.74
C LYS A 105 4.84 -9.96 11.62
N GLU A 106 6.15 -10.04 11.81
CA GLU A 106 6.87 -9.08 12.66
C GLU A 106 7.21 -7.81 11.87
N LYS A 107 7.69 -7.94 10.62
CA LYS A 107 8.02 -6.78 9.79
C LYS A 107 6.78 -6.00 9.32
N ARG A 108 5.63 -6.65 9.14
CA ARG A 108 4.37 -6.00 8.73
C ARG A 108 3.97 -4.86 9.67
N LYS A 109 4.25 -4.97 10.98
CA LYS A 109 3.97 -3.91 11.96
C LYS A 109 4.70 -2.61 11.62
N GLN A 110 5.88 -2.70 11.00
CA GLN A 110 6.72 -1.56 10.61
C GLN A 110 6.14 -0.74 9.44
N ILE A 111 5.30 -1.34 8.59
CA ILE A 111 4.69 -0.65 7.43
C ILE A 111 3.93 0.60 7.89
N SER A 112 3.17 0.47 8.97
CA SER A 112 2.39 1.59 9.53
C SER A 112 3.29 2.75 10.00
N THR A 113 4.43 2.41 10.61
CA THR A 113 5.40 3.39 11.10
C THR A 113 6.11 4.11 9.96
N PHE A 114 6.56 3.38 8.94
CA PHE A 114 7.16 3.99 7.74
C PHE A 114 6.19 4.94 7.03
N PHE A 115 4.92 4.54 6.94
CA PHE A 115 3.91 5.41 6.35
C PHE A 115 3.70 6.68 7.18
N GLN A 116 3.69 6.57 8.50
CA GLN A 116 3.60 7.74 9.36
C GLN A 116 4.78 8.71 9.15
N THR A 117 6.02 8.21 9.11
CA THR A 117 7.22 9.00 8.79
C THR A 117 7.09 9.70 7.43
N LEU A 118 6.66 8.98 6.40
CA LEU A 118 6.49 9.52 5.05
C LEU A 118 5.44 10.63 4.99
N LYS A 119 4.32 10.44 5.70
CA LYS A 119 3.26 11.44 5.80
C LYS A 119 3.74 12.70 6.50
N GLU A 120 4.50 12.55 7.58
CA GLU A 120 5.10 13.66 8.31
C GLU A 120 6.12 14.41 7.45
N SER A 121 7.01 13.70 6.77
CA SER A 121 8.00 14.28 5.87
C SER A 121 7.35 15.12 4.77
N LYS A 122 6.31 14.58 4.12
CA LYS A 122 5.54 15.32 3.12
C LYS A 122 4.92 16.60 3.70
N ASN A 123 4.30 16.50 4.87
CA ASN A 123 3.65 17.66 5.49
C ASN A 123 4.68 18.73 5.85
N MET A 124 5.89 18.33 6.29
CA MET A 124 7.01 19.23 6.51
C MET A 124 7.44 19.91 5.21
N LEU A 125 7.61 19.19 4.10
CA LEU A 125 7.93 19.80 2.81
C LEU A 125 6.89 20.84 2.37
N LYS A 126 5.61 20.54 2.53
CA LYS A 126 4.52 21.48 2.21
C LYS A 126 4.51 22.73 3.08
N LEU A 127 4.98 22.62 4.32
CA LEU A 127 5.05 23.73 5.27
C LEU A 127 6.31 24.57 5.06
N LEU A 128 7.43 23.92 4.74
CA LEU A 128 8.73 24.56 4.60
C LEU A 128 8.96 25.18 3.22
N LEU A 129 8.34 24.64 2.17
CA LEU A 129 8.60 25.04 0.79
C LEU A 129 7.30 25.47 0.09
N PRO A 130 7.29 26.61 -0.62
CA PRO A 130 6.16 27.03 -1.45
C PRO A 130 6.15 26.23 -2.76
N LEU A 131 5.87 24.92 -2.65
CA LEU A 131 5.80 23.99 -3.76
C LEU A 131 4.67 24.38 -4.73
N ASP A 132 4.92 24.25 -6.03
CA ASP A 132 3.88 24.43 -7.03
C ASP A 132 2.86 23.28 -7.02
N ILE A 133 1.75 23.47 -7.75
CA ILE A 133 0.67 22.50 -7.85
C ILE A 133 1.16 21.14 -8.40
N LYS A 134 2.13 21.15 -9.32
CA LYS A 134 2.67 19.92 -9.92
C LYS A 134 3.36 19.07 -8.85
N HIS A 135 4.25 19.66 -8.07
CA HIS A 135 4.98 19.01 -6.98
C HIS A 135 4.01 18.51 -5.89
N ILE A 136 3.04 19.35 -5.50
CA ILE A 136 2.01 18.98 -4.52
C ILE A 136 1.19 17.78 -5.00
N ASN A 137 0.81 17.74 -6.28
CA ASN A 137 0.05 16.63 -6.85
C ASN A 137 0.84 15.32 -6.83
N ILE A 138 2.13 15.34 -7.20
CA ILE A 138 2.99 14.15 -7.14
C ILE A 138 3.06 13.60 -5.70
N LEU A 139 3.31 14.48 -4.72
CA LEU A 139 3.36 14.09 -3.30
C LEU A 139 2.01 13.57 -2.77
N ASN A 140 0.89 14.14 -3.22
CA ASN A 140 -0.44 13.67 -2.86
C ASN A 140 -0.74 12.29 -3.46
N ASN A 141 -0.34 12.05 -4.71
CA ASN A 141 -0.52 10.76 -5.36
C ASN A 141 0.22 9.64 -4.62
N LEU A 142 1.48 9.86 -4.20
CA LEU A 142 2.26 8.87 -3.46
C LEU A 142 1.60 8.48 -2.12
N ILE A 143 1.02 9.45 -1.41
CA ILE A 143 0.24 9.15 -0.20
C ILE A 143 -1.03 8.40 -0.53
N GLY A 144 -1.71 8.79 -1.63
CA GLY A 144 -2.86 8.09 -2.14
C GLY A 144 -2.56 6.60 -2.33
N GLU A 145 -1.52 6.31 -3.12
CA GLU A 145 -1.01 4.97 -3.40
C GLU A 145 -0.79 4.16 -2.11
N GLN A 146 -0.05 4.72 -1.16
CA GLN A 146 0.24 4.04 0.11
C GLN A 146 -1.04 3.72 0.91
N LEU A 147 -2.04 4.62 0.91
CA LEU A 147 -3.30 4.40 1.61
C LEU A 147 -4.05 3.19 1.05
N TYR A 148 -4.26 3.10 -0.26
CA TYR A 148 -5.00 1.96 -0.83
C TYR A 148 -4.16 0.71 -1.04
N TYR A 149 -2.83 0.81 -1.02
CA TYR A 149 -1.94 -0.35 -1.01
C TYR A 149 -1.91 -1.05 0.34
N PHE A 150 -1.82 -0.32 1.46
CA PHE A 150 -1.47 -0.96 2.75
C PHE A 150 -2.57 -0.96 3.82
N SER A 151 -3.63 -0.13 3.71
CA SER A 151 -4.65 -0.05 4.78
C SER A 151 -5.42 -1.35 5.04
N HIS A 152 -5.39 -2.30 4.10
CA HIS A 152 -6.04 -3.60 4.25
C HIS A 152 -5.22 -4.61 5.08
N LEU A 153 -3.96 -4.29 5.42
CA LEU A 153 -3.03 -5.18 6.13
C LEU A 153 -3.14 -5.12 7.67
N ASP A 154 -3.84 -4.09 8.18
CA ASP A 154 -4.07 -3.89 9.60
C ASP A 154 -4.88 -5.08 10.17
N TYR A 155 -4.18 -6.00 10.84
CA TYR A 155 -4.80 -7.16 11.48
C TYR A 155 -5.47 -6.75 12.80
N HIS A 156 -6.79 -6.95 12.88
CA HIS A 156 -7.55 -6.75 14.10
C HIS A 156 -8.14 -8.06 14.60
N ASP A 157 -7.64 -8.53 15.74
CA ASP A 157 -8.14 -9.71 16.42
C ASP A 157 -9.51 -9.41 17.05
N ILE A 158 -10.59 -9.99 16.51
CA ILE A 158 -11.95 -9.76 17.02
C ILE A 158 -12.15 -10.39 18.41
N SER A 159 -11.30 -11.35 18.79
CA SER A 159 -11.34 -11.94 20.14
C SER A 159 -10.77 -11.02 21.22
N LYS A 160 -9.87 -10.10 20.84
CA LYS A 160 -9.19 -9.18 21.78
C LYS A 160 -9.90 -7.84 21.98
N TYR A 161 -10.75 -7.44 21.03
CA TYR A 161 -11.40 -6.13 21.05
C TYR A 161 -12.92 -6.26 20.95
N PRO A 162 -13.70 -5.29 21.46
CA PRO A 162 -15.12 -5.25 21.23
C PRO A 162 -15.45 -5.32 19.73
N LEU A 163 -16.44 -6.14 19.37
CA LEU A 163 -16.84 -6.34 17.97
C LEU A 163 -17.14 -5.02 17.27
N ASP A 164 -17.89 -4.14 17.93
CA ASP A 164 -18.25 -2.81 17.42
C ASP A 164 -17.02 -1.95 17.08
N TYR A 165 -16.00 -1.96 17.94
CA TYR A 165 -14.74 -1.28 17.68
C TYR A 165 -14.01 -1.90 16.49
N THR A 166 -14.05 -3.22 16.36
CA THR A 166 -13.45 -3.90 15.22
C THR A 166 -14.16 -3.54 13.91
N LEU A 167 -15.49 -3.53 13.90
CA LEU A 167 -16.28 -3.13 12.72
C LEU A 167 -15.97 -1.68 12.30
N GLU A 168 -15.92 -0.74 13.25
CA GLU A 168 -15.52 0.65 12.99
C GLU A 168 -14.11 0.74 12.40
N LYS A 169 -13.20 -0.07 12.89
CA LYS A 169 -11.82 -0.09 12.41
C LYS A 169 -11.71 -0.64 10.98
N TYR A 170 -12.48 -1.68 10.65
CA TYR A 170 -12.61 -2.18 9.28
C TYR A 170 -13.21 -1.12 8.34
N LEU A 171 -14.25 -0.40 8.78
CA LEU A 171 -14.82 0.72 8.03
C LEU A 171 -13.78 1.82 7.79
N LEU A 172 -13.06 2.23 8.84
CA LEU A 172 -12.00 3.24 8.75
C LEU A 172 -10.90 2.83 7.76
N ASN A 173 -10.50 1.55 7.76
CA ASN A 173 -9.50 1.06 6.82
C ASN A 173 -10.03 1.09 5.38
N LEU A 174 -11.29 0.74 5.18
CA LEU A 174 -11.94 0.86 3.87
C LEU A 174 -11.99 2.32 3.41
N GLU A 175 -12.47 3.24 4.25
CA GLU A 175 -12.52 4.68 3.96
C GLU A 175 -11.16 5.25 3.61
N ARG A 176 -10.10 4.87 4.34
CA ARG A 176 -8.72 5.27 4.05
C ARG A 176 -8.29 4.86 2.64
N MET A 177 -8.64 3.65 2.20
CA MET A 177 -8.30 3.19 0.87
C MET A 177 -9.00 4.01 -0.21
N PHE A 178 -10.30 4.24 -0.08
CA PHE A 178 -11.05 5.03 -1.06
C PHE A 178 -10.59 6.49 -1.08
N HIS A 179 -10.40 7.10 0.09
CA HIS A 179 -9.83 8.44 0.18
C HIS A 179 -8.43 8.50 -0.45
N GLY A 180 -7.61 7.47 -0.28
CA GLY A 180 -6.31 7.35 -0.96
C GLY A 180 -6.44 7.36 -2.47
N PHE A 181 -7.37 6.58 -3.01
CA PHE A 181 -7.62 6.53 -4.44
C PHE A 181 -8.16 7.87 -4.97
N ASP A 182 -9.08 8.52 -4.23
CA ASP A 182 -9.61 9.84 -4.59
C ASP A 182 -8.52 10.91 -4.62
N LEU A 183 -7.55 10.85 -3.69
CA LEU A 183 -6.37 11.71 -3.73
C LEU A 183 -5.52 11.48 -4.99
N SER A 184 -5.33 10.22 -5.40
CA SER A 184 -4.65 9.88 -6.65
C SER A 184 -5.43 10.38 -7.88
N VAL A 185 -6.76 10.26 -7.89
CA VAL A 185 -7.60 10.81 -8.97
C VAL A 185 -7.50 12.34 -9.04
N ALA A 186 -7.66 13.03 -7.90
CA ALA A 186 -7.60 14.48 -7.81
C ALA A 186 -6.23 15.06 -8.21
N SER A 187 -5.16 14.30 -7.98
CA SER A 187 -3.79 14.64 -8.38
C SER A 187 -3.44 14.20 -9.81
N ASN A 188 -4.42 13.70 -10.59
CA ASN A 188 -4.23 13.14 -11.93
C ASN A 188 -3.11 12.07 -11.96
N PHE A 189 -3.11 11.21 -10.94
CA PHE A 189 -2.14 10.14 -10.75
C PHE A 189 -0.70 10.64 -10.81
N GLY A 190 -0.41 11.72 -10.08
CA GLY A 190 0.90 12.36 -10.08
C GLY A 190 1.29 12.89 -11.46
N ASN A 191 0.33 13.43 -12.22
CA ASN A 191 0.49 13.85 -13.62
C ASN A 191 0.90 12.72 -14.59
N LYS A 192 0.42 11.49 -14.34
CA LYS A 192 0.64 10.29 -15.18
C LYS A 192 2.09 9.82 -15.29
N GLU A 193 2.95 10.21 -14.35
CA GLU A 193 4.38 9.92 -14.42
C GLU A 193 4.70 8.45 -14.07
N PHE A 194 3.86 7.79 -13.25
CA PHE A 194 4.16 6.44 -12.72
C PHE A 194 3.02 5.42 -12.73
N THR A 195 1.77 5.84 -13.01
CA THR A 195 0.61 5.11 -12.50
C THR A 195 -0.51 5.01 -13.54
N ASN A 196 -1.04 3.79 -13.76
CA ASN A 196 -2.16 3.54 -14.68
C ASN A 196 -3.46 3.41 -13.89
N LYS A 197 -4.41 4.34 -14.11
CA LYS A 197 -5.71 4.40 -13.42
C LYS A 197 -6.44 3.06 -13.35
N GLU A 198 -6.42 2.27 -14.41
CA GLU A 198 -7.12 0.97 -14.43
C GLU A 198 -6.44 -0.07 -13.54
N ILE A 199 -5.10 -0.08 -13.52
CA ILE A 199 -4.31 -0.93 -12.63
C ILE A 199 -4.57 -0.54 -11.17
N GLU A 200 -4.54 0.76 -10.86
CA GLU A 200 -4.80 1.23 -9.50
C GLU A 200 -6.21 0.93 -9.02
N LEU A 201 -7.20 1.10 -9.90
CA LEU A 201 -8.57 0.74 -9.58
C LEU A 201 -8.70 -0.77 -9.32
N ALA A 202 -7.99 -1.60 -10.10
CA ALA A 202 -7.95 -3.04 -9.87
C ALA A 202 -7.30 -3.36 -8.51
N ILE A 203 -6.22 -2.68 -8.13
CA ILE A 203 -5.54 -2.86 -6.83
C ILE A 203 -6.47 -2.46 -5.68
N LEU A 204 -7.09 -1.27 -5.75
CA LEU A 204 -8.07 -0.81 -4.77
C LEU A 204 -9.18 -1.85 -4.60
N LYS A 205 -9.76 -2.30 -5.72
CA LYS A 205 -10.85 -3.29 -5.73
C LYS A 205 -10.41 -4.63 -5.17
N ASN A 206 -9.19 -5.09 -5.47
CA ASN A 206 -8.63 -6.31 -4.91
C ASN A 206 -8.50 -6.22 -3.39
N ASN A 207 -7.82 -5.17 -2.91
CA ASN A 207 -7.54 -4.98 -1.48
C ASN A 207 -8.83 -4.75 -0.68
N ALA A 208 -9.80 -3.99 -1.22
CA ALA A 208 -11.05 -3.70 -0.53
C ALA A 208 -11.92 -4.96 -0.42
N SER A 209 -11.97 -5.75 -1.49
CA SER A 209 -12.69 -7.04 -1.49
C SER A 209 -12.05 -8.01 -0.50
N PHE A 210 -10.72 -8.07 -0.48
CA PHE A 210 -9.97 -8.90 0.45
C PHE A 210 -10.23 -8.48 1.91
N LEU A 211 -10.19 -7.19 2.23
CA LEU A 211 -10.47 -6.68 3.57
C LEU A 211 -11.84 -7.15 4.07
N ILE A 212 -12.90 -6.98 3.28
CA ILE A 212 -14.25 -7.38 3.68
C ILE A 212 -14.39 -8.90 3.75
N LEU A 213 -13.77 -9.66 2.84
CA LEU A 213 -13.72 -11.13 2.93
C LEU A 213 -13.07 -11.57 4.24
N THR A 214 -11.93 -10.99 4.62
CA THR A 214 -11.31 -11.36 5.91
C THR A 214 -12.27 -11.10 7.07
N LEU A 215 -12.97 -9.96 7.10
CA LEU A 215 -13.96 -9.67 8.15
C LEU A 215 -15.07 -10.72 8.22
N ILE A 216 -15.67 -11.10 7.08
CA ILE A 216 -16.76 -12.07 7.03
C ILE A 216 -16.31 -13.40 7.65
N TYR A 217 -15.12 -13.89 7.29
CA TYR A 217 -14.62 -15.16 7.80
C TYR A 217 -14.21 -15.12 9.26
N LYS A 218 -13.78 -13.96 9.76
CA LYS A 218 -13.62 -13.77 11.21
C LYS A 218 -14.94 -13.79 11.95
N ILE A 219 -16.00 -13.24 11.36
CA ILE A 219 -17.33 -13.30 11.98
C ILE A 219 -17.83 -14.75 12.02
N TYR A 220 -17.60 -15.53 10.96
CA TYR A 220 -17.93 -16.95 10.95
C TYR A 220 -17.18 -17.75 12.03
N SER A 221 -15.91 -17.44 12.30
CA SER A 221 -15.15 -18.14 13.35
C SER A 221 -15.66 -17.84 14.77
N LEU A 222 -16.46 -16.79 14.96
CA LEU A 222 -17.13 -16.48 16.24
C LEU A 222 -18.46 -17.22 16.42
N GLU A 223 -18.94 -17.93 15.38
CA GLU A 223 -20.21 -18.67 15.37
C GLU A 223 -21.47 -17.83 15.67
N ASP A 224 -21.39 -16.48 15.59
CA ASP A 224 -22.54 -15.58 15.80
C ASP A 224 -22.99 -14.88 14.50
N ASN A 225 -23.85 -15.56 13.76
CA ASN A 225 -24.43 -15.03 12.52
C ASN A 225 -25.35 -13.81 12.72
N LYS A 226 -25.72 -13.45 13.97
CA LYS A 226 -26.50 -12.22 14.21
C LYS A 226 -25.67 -10.97 13.97
N ILE A 227 -24.34 -11.08 14.01
CA ILE A 227 -23.40 -9.98 13.74
C ILE A 227 -23.61 -9.39 12.34
N PHE A 228 -23.97 -10.21 11.35
CA PHE A 228 -24.27 -9.73 10.00
C PHE A 228 -25.48 -8.79 9.93
N LYS A 229 -26.34 -8.78 10.96
CA LYS A 229 -27.47 -7.84 11.08
C LYS A 229 -27.08 -6.53 11.77
N ASN A 230 -25.87 -6.41 12.32
CA ASN A 230 -25.37 -5.21 12.98
C ASN A 230 -25.31 -4.03 11.98
N GLU A 231 -25.78 -2.86 12.38
CA GLU A 231 -25.80 -1.65 11.55
C GLU A 231 -24.39 -1.19 11.13
N LYS A 232 -23.37 -1.37 12.00
CA LYS A 232 -21.98 -1.06 11.67
C LYS A 232 -21.44 -1.97 10.56
N PHE A 233 -21.81 -3.25 10.57
CA PHE A 233 -21.47 -4.16 9.47
C PHE A 233 -22.16 -3.72 8.17
N LYS A 234 -23.46 -3.39 8.22
CA LYS A 234 -24.19 -2.87 7.06
C LYS A 234 -23.57 -1.59 6.50
N ASN A 235 -23.04 -0.70 7.34
CA ASN A 235 -22.34 0.50 6.91
C ASN A 235 -21.11 0.18 6.05
N ILE A 236 -20.32 -0.83 6.43
CA ILE A 236 -19.17 -1.30 5.62
C ILE A 236 -19.64 -1.76 4.24
N ILE A 237 -20.71 -2.56 4.19
CA ILE A 237 -21.23 -3.10 2.93
C ILE A 237 -21.81 -2.00 2.03
N ASN A 238 -22.59 -1.09 2.62
CA ASN A 238 -23.13 0.07 1.91
C ASN A 238 -22.03 0.96 1.36
N PHE A 239 -20.99 1.21 2.15
CA PHE A 239 -19.83 1.99 1.70
C PHE A 239 -19.14 1.33 0.50
N TYR A 240 -18.85 0.03 0.57
CA TYR A 240 -18.25 -0.71 -0.55
C TYR A 240 -19.13 -0.69 -1.81
N LYS A 241 -20.44 -0.94 -1.65
CA LYS A 241 -21.40 -0.97 -2.75
C LYS A 241 -21.51 0.38 -3.46
N ASN A 242 -21.62 1.47 -2.69
CA ASN A 242 -21.79 2.81 -3.22
C ASN A 242 -20.57 3.26 -4.03
N ASN A 243 -19.37 2.84 -3.65
CA ASN A 243 -18.16 3.25 -4.35
C ASN A 243 -17.80 2.38 -5.57
N PHE A 244 -18.20 1.10 -5.61
CA PHE A 244 -17.94 0.23 -6.78
C PHE A 244 -19.16 0.04 -7.71
N SER A 245 -20.28 0.71 -7.44
CA SER A 245 -21.50 0.68 -8.26
C SER A 245 -21.93 -0.75 -8.64
N LEU A 246 -22.04 -1.62 -7.63
CA LEU A 246 -22.30 -3.03 -7.87
C LEU A 246 -23.79 -3.30 -8.11
N ASN A 247 -24.13 -3.69 -9.33
CA ASN A 247 -25.49 -4.09 -9.73
C ASN A 247 -25.68 -5.62 -9.80
N GLU A 248 -24.65 -6.41 -9.48
CA GLU A 248 -24.62 -7.87 -9.71
C GLU A 248 -25.39 -8.70 -8.67
N CYS A 249 -25.88 -8.12 -7.57
CA CYS A 249 -26.59 -8.85 -6.53
C CYS A 249 -27.96 -8.22 -6.21
N ASN A 250 -29.01 -9.04 -6.31
CA ASN A 250 -30.40 -8.64 -6.03
C ASN A 250 -30.64 -8.32 -4.55
N ASN A 251 -29.83 -8.88 -3.63
CA ASN A 251 -29.88 -8.56 -2.20
C ASN A 251 -28.47 -8.60 -1.57
N PHE A 252 -27.79 -7.44 -1.51
CA PHE A 252 -26.46 -7.30 -0.91
C PHE A 252 -26.40 -7.59 0.61
N TYR A 253 -27.54 -7.78 1.26
CA TYR A 253 -27.61 -8.17 2.67
C TYR A 253 -27.67 -9.69 2.86
N ASP A 254 -27.77 -10.46 1.77
CA ASP A 254 -27.47 -11.89 1.79
C ASP A 254 -25.95 -12.09 1.75
N ILE A 255 -25.40 -12.66 2.83
CA ILE A 255 -23.96 -12.83 3.00
C ILE A 255 -23.40 -13.76 1.93
N GLU A 256 -24.11 -14.81 1.52
CA GLU A 256 -23.62 -15.70 0.46
C GLU A 256 -23.50 -14.97 -0.89
N CYS A 257 -24.46 -14.10 -1.20
CA CYS A 257 -24.42 -13.28 -2.40
C CYS A 257 -23.28 -12.27 -2.35
N LEU A 258 -23.11 -11.59 -1.21
CA LEU A 258 -22.02 -10.66 -0.97
C LEU A 258 -20.65 -11.34 -1.13
N GLU A 259 -20.45 -12.51 -0.54
CA GLU A 259 -19.21 -13.28 -0.65
C GLU A 259 -18.88 -13.61 -2.11
N LYS A 260 -19.86 -14.05 -2.91
CA LYS A 260 -19.68 -14.32 -4.34
C LYS A 260 -19.23 -13.08 -5.10
N VAL A 261 -19.83 -11.91 -4.84
CA VAL A 261 -19.43 -10.64 -5.46
C VAL A 261 -18.01 -10.26 -5.06
N LEU A 262 -17.67 -10.35 -3.77
CA LEU A 262 -16.34 -10.02 -3.27
C LEU A 262 -15.27 -10.97 -3.84
N LEU A 263 -15.52 -12.28 -3.87
CA LEU A 263 -14.62 -13.28 -4.46
C LEU A 263 -14.43 -13.05 -5.96
N SER A 264 -15.51 -12.76 -6.69
CA SER A 264 -15.47 -12.40 -8.11
C SER A 264 -14.62 -11.16 -8.35
N ASN A 265 -14.83 -10.10 -7.57
CA ASN A 265 -14.07 -8.86 -7.65
C ASN A 265 -12.58 -9.06 -7.31
N PHE A 266 -12.30 -9.75 -6.20
CA PHE A 266 -10.96 -10.12 -5.77
C PHE A 266 -10.21 -10.86 -6.89
N ARG A 267 -10.84 -11.88 -7.47
CA ARG A 267 -10.24 -12.73 -8.50
C ARG A 267 -10.05 -12.02 -9.84
N LYS A 268 -11.09 -11.32 -10.34
CA LYS A 268 -11.01 -10.54 -11.60
C LYS A 268 -9.88 -9.51 -11.52
N SER A 269 -9.78 -8.79 -10.41
CA SER A 269 -8.69 -7.84 -10.17
C SER A 269 -7.32 -8.52 -10.10
N SER A 270 -7.18 -9.62 -9.35
CA SER A 270 -5.92 -10.38 -9.27
C SER A 270 -5.46 -10.86 -10.65
N SER A 271 -6.39 -11.38 -11.46
CA SER A 271 -6.09 -11.87 -12.81
C SER A 271 -5.64 -10.74 -13.74
N TYR A 272 -6.34 -9.60 -13.71
CA TYR A 272 -5.99 -8.42 -14.48
C TYR A 272 -4.59 -7.90 -14.12
N ILE A 273 -4.30 -7.76 -12.83
CA ILE A 273 -3.00 -7.27 -12.35
C ILE A 273 -1.89 -8.23 -12.72
N ASN A 274 -2.07 -9.54 -12.53
CA ASN A 274 -1.07 -10.53 -12.89
C ASN A 274 -0.77 -10.52 -14.40
N LYS A 275 -1.79 -10.39 -15.26
CA LYS A 275 -1.59 -10.31 -16.72
C LYS A 275 -0.71 -9.13 -17.14
N ILE A 276 -0.83 -7.99 -16.44
CA ILE A 276 -0.17 -6.75 -16.83
C ILE A 276 1.20 -6.59 -16.15
N THR A 277 1.25 -6.88 -14.85
CA THR A 277 2.42 -6.58 -14.00
C THR A 277 3.26 -7.82 -13.69
N LYS A 278 2.76 -9.02 -14.00
CA LYS A 278 3.31 -10.32 -13.57
C LYS A 278 3.33 -10.52 -12.04
N GLN A 279 2.71 -9.62 -11.27
CA GLN A 279 2.58 -9.76 -9.83
C GLN A 279 1.44 -10.71 -9.50
N ASN A 280 1.72 -11.70 -8.65
CA ASN A 280 0.74 -12.69 -8.24
C ASN A 280 0.10 -12.31 -6.89
N LEU A 281 -0.70 -11.25 -6.88
CA LEU A 281 -1.42 -10.80 -5.68
C LEU A 281 -2.27 -11.90 -5.05
N PHE A 282 -2.78 -12.84 -5.85
CA PHE A 282 -3.55 -13.97 -5.35
C PHE A 282 -2.70 -14.84 -4.42
N LYS A 283 -1.46 -15.18 -4.82
CA LYS A 283 -0.51 -15.93 -4.00
C LYS A 283 -0.11 -15.14 -2.75
N ASP A 284 0.17 -13.84 -2.90
CA ASP A 284 0.58 -12.99 -1.77
C ASP A 284 -0.50 -12.93 -0.68
N LYS A 285 -1.77 -12.79 -1.09
CA LYS A 285 -2.91 -12.77 -0.17
C LYS A 285 -3.17 -14.13 0.47
N LEU A 286 -2.96 -15.23 -0.25
CA LEU A 286 -3.01 -16.57 0.34
C LEU A 286 -1.91 -16.78 1.39
N ASN A 287 -0.69 -16.33 1.10
CA ASN A 287 0.41 -16.36 2.07
C ASN A 287 0.08 -15.52 3.31
N LEU A 288 -0.52 -14.34 3.11
CA LEU A 288 -0.97 -13.47 4.19
C LEU A 288 -2.01 -14.15 5.10
N LEU A 289 -3.03 -14.80 4.52
CA LEU A 289 -4.03 -15.55 5.28
C LEU A 289 -3.40 -16.75 6.02
N ALA A 290 -2.39 -17.38 5.43
CA ALA A 290 -1.69 -18.51 6.02
C ALA A 290 -0.83 -18.14 7.25
N LEU A 291 -0.66 -16.85 7.57
CA LEU A 291 -0.02 -16.43 8.82
C LEU A 291 -0.91 -16.64 10.05
N ASP A 292 -2.23 -16.69 9.83
CA ASP A 292 -3.23 -16.86 10.88
C ASP A 292 -4.21 -17.98 10.45
N THR A 293 -3.65 -19.16 10.08
CA THR A 293 -4.37 -20.26 9.42
C THR A 293 -5.62 -20.72 10.12
N ASP A 294 -5.61 -20.76 11.46
CA ASP A 294 -6.75 -21.30 12.22
C ASP A 294 -7.99 -20.41 12.08
N GLU A 295 -7.80 -19.10 11.93
CA GLU A 295 -8.88 -18.12 11.77
C GLU A 295 -9.42 -18.08 10.32
N TYR A 296 -8.56 -18.32 9.32
CA TYR A 296 -8.90 -18.13 7.90
C TYR A 296 -8.90 -19.40 7.05
N LYS A 297 -8.79 -20.59 7.64
CA LYS A 297 -8.73 -21.87 6.91
C LYS A 297 -9.84 -22.01 5.87
N GLN A 298 -11.08 -21.67 6.25
CA GLN A 298 -12.23 -21.73 5.35
C GLN A 298 -12.10 -20.77 4.17
N LEU A 299 -11.63 -19.54 4.39
CA LEU A 299 -11.38 -18.56 3.34
C LEU A 299 -10.28 -19.02 2.39
N ILE A 300 -9.19 -19.59 2.92
CA ILE A 300 -8.09 -20.15 2.13
C ILE A 300 -8.62 -21.27 1.21
N ASP A 301 -9.41 -22.19 1.75
CA ASP A 301 -9.98 -23.30 0.97
C ASP A 301 -10.95 -22.82 -0.12
N ILE A 302 -11.75 -21.80 0.18
CA ILE A 302 -12.70 -21.23 -0.78
C ILE A 302 -11.98 -20.48 -1.88
N ILE A 303 -11.00 -19.62 -1.55
CA ILE A 303 -10.17 -18.93 -2.52
C ILE A 303 -9.46 -19.94 -3.44
N ARG A 304 -8.88 -21.01 -2.88
CA ARG A 304 -8.26 -22.08 -3.67
C ARG A 304 -9.27 -22.76 -4.59
N LYS A 305 -10.43 -23.19 -4.09
CA LYS A 305 -11.49 -23.84 -4.90
C LYS A 305 -11.98 -22.93 -6.03
N PHE A 306 -12.16 -21.64 -5.76
CA PHE A 306 -12.59 -20.65 -6.76
C PHE A 306 -11.56 -20.43 -7.87
N ASP A 307 -10.26 -20.66 -7.64
CA ASP A 307 -9.23 -20.58 -8.69
C ASP A 307 -9.24 -21.80 -9.63
N PHE A 308 -9.58 -23.00 -9.11
CA PHE A 308 -9.60 -24.23 -9.89
C PHE A 308 -10.81 -24.38 -10.83
N GLN A 309 -11.90 -23.65 -10.58
CA GLN A 309 -13.14 -23.83 -11.36
C GLN A 309 -13.10 -23.29 -12.80
N ASP A 310 -12.18 -22.37 -13.15
CA ASP A 310 -12.02 -21.90 -14.55
C ASP A 310 -10.66 -22.26 -15.19
N ARG A 311 -9.92 -23.22 -14.63
CA ARG A 311 -8.79 -23.86 -15.36
C ARG A 311 -9.24 -25.09 -16.17
N LYS A 312 -10.55 -25.30 -16.27
CA LYS A 312 -11.23 -26.29 -17.12
C LYS A 312 -12.01 -25.55 -18.19
#